data_AF-A0A932KBI4-F1
#
_entry.id   AF-A0A932KBI4-F1
#
_cell.length_a   1.000
_cell.length_b   1.000
_cell.length_c   1.000
_cell.angle_alpha   90.00
_cell.angle_beta   90.00
_cell.angle_gamma   90.00
#
_symmetry.space_group_name_H-M   'P 1'
#
loop_
_entity.id
_entity.type
_entity.pdbx_description
1 polymer ?
#
loop_
_entity_poly.entity_id
_entity_poly.type
_entity_poly.pdbx_seq_one_letter_code
_entity_poly.pdbx_strand_id
1 'polypeptide(L)'
;MSKDVIELIGIVEESFPNATFRVRITSEEAKDHELLCHLAGRMRVHRVRILPGDRVKVEMTPYDLKKGRIVYRFLPVPPGSPSSTPSGSSVSTPGKPS
;
A
#
# COMPACT_ATOMS: atom_id res chain seq x y z
N MET A 1 13.02 -18.04 15.21
CA MET A 1 13.69 -16.92 14.50
C MET A 1 12.61 -15.95 14.07
N SER A 2 12.38 -14.94 14.89
CA SER A 2 11.37 -13.90 14.66
C SER A 2 11.82 -13.07 13.47
N LYS A 3 11.02 -13.08 12.41
CA LYS A 3 11.32 -12.35 11.19
C LYS A 3 10.59 -11.02 11.31
N ASP A 4 11.25 -10.05 11.90
CA ASP A 4 10.74 -8.68 12.01
C ASP A 4 10.71 -8.08 10.60
N VAL A 5 9.68 -8.41 9.82
CA VAL A 5 9.45 -7.82 8.50
C VAL A 5 8.64 -6.56 8.68
N ILE A 6 9.07 -5.50 7.99
CA ILE A 6 8.39 -4.21 7.98
C ILE A 6 7.51 -4.19 6.73
N GLU A 7 6.22 -3.99 6.95
CA GLU A 7 5.23 -3.91 5.89
C GLU A 7 5.01 -2.46 5.47
N LEU A 8 5.30 -2.14 4.21
CA LEU A 8 5.25 -0.79 3.67
C LEU A 8 4.34 -0.71 2.44
N ILE A 9 3.83 0.49 2.19
CA ILE A 9 2.99 0.78 1.02
C ILE A 9 3.76 1.69 0.07
N GLY A 10 3.76 1.31 -1.20
CA GLY A 10 4.40 2.09 -2.24
C GLY A 10 3.64 2.04 -3.56
N ILE A 11 4.09 2.89 -4.48
CA ILE A 11 3.55 3.02 -5.83
C ILE A 11 4.63 2.54 -6.81
N VAL A 12 4.24 1.72 -7.77
CA VAL A 12 5.17 1.25 -8.81
C VAL A 12 5.41 2.40 -9.78
N GLU A 13 6.66 2.86 -9.89
CA GLU A 13 7.06 3.87 -10.88
C GLU A 13 7.44 3.19 -12.19
N GLU A 14 8.29 2.17 -12.13
CA GLU A 14 8.85 1.51 -13.31
C GLU A 14 8.87 -0.03 -13.13
N SER A 15 8.78 -0.74 -14.25
CA SER A 15 8.88 -2.20 -14.30
C SER A 15 10.02 -2.63 -15.21
N PHE A 16 10.94 -3.45 -14.69
CA PHE A 16 12.07 -3.99 -15.44
C PHE A 16 11.76 -5.39 -16.00
N PRO A 17 12.40 -5.78 -17.13
CA PRO A 17 12.19 -7.09 -17.76
C PRO A 17 12.66 -8.29 -16.92
N ASN A 18 13.50 -8.06 -15.91
CA ASN A 18 14.02 -9.10 -15.00
C ASN A 18 13.05 -9.44 -13.85
N ALA A 19 11.76 -9.13 -13.98
CA ALA A 19 10.74 -9.27 -12.93
C ALA A 19 11.11 -8.49 -11.64
N THR A 20 11.80 -7.37 -11.79
CA THR A 20 12.06 -6.39 -10.74
C THR A 20 11.21 -5.17 -11.00
N PHE A 21 10.65 -4.60 -9.95
CA PHE A 21 9.80 -3.43 -10.00
C PHE A 21 10.40 -2.35 -9.12
N ARG A 22 10.42 -1.14 -9.65
CA ARG A 22 10.81 0.06 -8.95
C ARG A 22 9.59 0.59 -8.22
N VAL A 23 9.63 0.50 -6.90
CA VAL A 23 8.52 0.93 -6.04
C VAL A 23 8.99 2.13 -5.23
N ARG A 24 8.26 3.24 -5.34
CA ARG A 24 8.46 4.43 -4.52
C ARG A 24 7.68 4.27 -3.22
N ILE A 25 8.36 4.32 -2.09
CA ILE A 25 7.71 4.22 -0.78
C ILE A 25 7.03 5.52 -0.41
N THR A 26 5.79 5.40 0.09
CA THR A 26 4.96 6.52 0.55
C THR A 26 4.86 6.59 2.08
N SER A 27 5.35 5.56 2.79
CA SER A 27 5.34 5.47 4.24
C SER A 27 6.44 6.31 4.89
N GLU A 28 6.18 6.76 6.12
CA GLU A 28 6.98 7.76 6.84
C GLU A 28 8.37 7.28 7.27
N GLU A 29 8.55 5.95 7.41
CA GLU A 29 9.82 5.32 7.80
C GLU A 29 10.91 5.39 6.70
N ALA A 30 10.52 5.54 5.43
CA ALA A 30 11.44 5.54 4.28
C ALA A 30 10.93 6.48 3.18
N LYS A 31 10.77 7.76 3.53
CA LYS A 31 10.27 8.80 2.65
C LYS A 31 11.14 8.95 1.38
N ASP A 32 10.53 8.79 0.22
CA ASP A 32 11.11 9.04 -1.11
C ASP A 32 12.31 8.15 -1.52
N HIS A 33 12.43 6.95 -0.94
CA HIS A 33 13.39 5.96 -1.44
C HIS A 33 12.77 5.08 -2.53
N GLU A 34 13.54 4.86 -3.60
CA GLU A 34 13.22 3.87 -4.63
C GLU A 34 13.70 2.49 -4.17
N LEU A 35 12.77 1.54 -4.08
CA LEU A 35 13.08 0.15 -3.78
C LEU A 35 13.05 -0.70 -5.03
N LEU A 36 14.03 -1.60 -5.12
CA LEU A 36 14.00 -2.69 -6.08
C LEU A 36 13.31 -3.90 -5.44
N CYS A 37 12.09 -4.18 -5.90
CA CYS A 37 11.28 -5.24 -5.35
C CYS A 37 11.06 -6.37 -6.36
N HIS A 38 11.10 -7.61 -5.88
CA HIS A 38 10.74 -8.77 -6.68
C HIS A 38 9.36 -9.31 -6.27
N LEU A 39 8.67 -9.93 -7.21
CA LEU A 39 7.41 -10.63 -6.96
C LEU A 39 7.61 -11.79 -5.98
N ALA A 40 6.79 -11.86 -4.93
CA ALA A 40 6.73 -13.07 -4.11
C ALA A 40 6.29 -14.27 -4.95
N GLY A 41 6.78 -15.46 -4.61
CA GLY A 41 6.43 -16.70 -5.31
C GLY A 41 4.91 -16.93 -5.40
N ARG A 42 4.16 -16.53 -4.36
CA ARG A 42 2.68 -16.57 -4.35
C ARG A 42 2.07 -15.77 -5.50
N MET A 43 2.63 -14.63 -5.87
CA MET A 43 2.09 -13.78 -6.94
C MET A 43 2.30 -14.42 -8.33
N ARG A 44 3.41 -15.15 -8.52
CA ARG A 44 3.67 -15.91 -9.75
C ARG A 44 2.62 -17.00 -9.98
N VAL A 45 2.20 -17.68 -8.91
CA VAL A 45 1.13 -18.71 -8.98
C VAL A 45 -0.20 -18.08 -9.38
N HIS A 46 -0.54 -16.92 -8.82
CA HIS A 46 -1.79 -16.20 -9.13
C HIS A 46 -1.72 -15.41 -10.45
N ARG A 47 -0.64 -15.56 -11.23
CA ARG A 47 -0.41 -14.84 -12.51
C ARG A 47 -0.63 -13.33 -12.38
N VAL A 48 -0.29 -12.74 -11.23
CA VAL A 48 -0.49 -11.31 -10.99
C VAL A 48 0.45 -10.51 -11.89
N ARG A 49 -0.11 -9.68 -12.76
CA ARG A 49 0.63 -8.67 -13.52
C ARG A 49 0.59 -7.36 -12.76
N ILE A 50 1.75 -6.73 -12.62
CA ILE A 50 1.90 -5.42 -12.02
C ILE A 50 2.24 -4.45 -13.14
N LEU A 51 1.53 -3.34 -13.19
CA LEU A 51 1.78 -2.25 -14.13
C LEU A 51 2.35 -1.05 -13.36
N PRO A 52 3.15 -0.19 -14.01
CA PRO A 52 3.53 1.09 -13.43
C PRO A 52 2.26 1.92 -13.14
N GLY A 53 2.23 2.58 -11.99
CA GLY A 53 1.08 3.30 -11.44
C GLY A 53 0.24 2.47 -10.44
N ASP A 54 0.47 1.16 -10.31
CA ASP A 54 -0.24 0.36 -9.33
C ASP A 54 0.26 0.57 -7.90
N ARG A 55 -0.66 0.55 -6.95
CA ARG A 55 -0.34 0.53 -5.51
C ARG A 55 -0.06 -0.90 -5.06
N VAL A 56 1.07 -1.10 -4.39
CA VAL A 56 1.52 -2.43 -3.95
C VAL A 56 1.95 -2.40 -2.49
N LYS A 57 1.76 -3.54 -1.81
CA LYS A 57 2.28 -3.80 -0.47
C LYS A 57 3.61 -4.54 -0.59
N VAL A 58 4.64 -3.97 0.01
CA VAL A 58 5.99 -4.49 0.00
C VAL A 58 6.40 -4.82 1.42
N GLU A 59 7.00 -5.99 1.62
CA GLU A 59 7.67 -6.35 2.86
C GLU A 59 9.17 -6.18 2.68
N MET A 60 9.82 -5.47 3.60
CA MET A 60 11.28 -5.41 3.67
C MET A 60 11.75 -5.92 5.03
N THR A 61 13.02 -6.29 5.09
CA THR A 61 13.66 -6.64 6.36
C THR A 61 14.41 -5.39 6.86
N PRO A 62 14.45 -5.09 8.16
CA PRO A 62 15.18 -3.94 8.70
C PRO A 62 16.68 -3.94 8.34
N TYR A 63 17.22 -5.09 7.95
CA TYR A 63 18.59 -5.22 7.46
C TYR A 63 18.79 -4.72 6.01
N ASP A 64 17.73 -4.66 5.19
CA ASP A 64 17.79 -4.36 3.76
C ASP A 64 16.72 -3.33 3.36
N LEU A 65 17.03 -2.05 3.57
CA LEU A 65 16.17 -0.90 3.24
C LEU A 65 16.09 -0.58 1.74
N LYS A 66 16.82 -1.29 0.86
CA LYS A 66 16.83 -1.06 -0.61
C LYS A 66 16.16 -2.18 -1.41
N LYS A 67 15.89 -3.33 -0.76
CA LYS A 67 15.34 -4.52 -1.39
C LYS A 67 14.03 -4.88 -0.71
N GLY A 68 12.98 -5.05 -1.51
CA GLY A 68 11.66 -5.41 -1.02
C GLY A 68 11.10 -6.67 -1.65
N ARG A 69 10.10 -7.24 -1.01
CA ARG A 69 9.30 -8.33 -1.54
C ARG A 69 7.85 -7.88 -1.70
N ILE A 70 7.35 -7.92 -2.94
CA ILE A 70 5.94 -7.58 -3.19
C ILE A 70 5.08 -8.77 -2.76
N VAL A 71 4.22 -8.56 -1.77
CA VAL A 71 3.30 -9.58 -1.26
C VAL A 71 1.88 -9.41 -1.76
N TYR A 72 1.48 -8.17 -2.03
CA TYR A 72 0.10 -7.85 -2.39
C TYR A 72 0.04 -6.65 -3.34
N ARG A 73 -0.95 -6.65 -4.23
CA ARG A 73 -1.29 -5.52 -5.10
C ARG A 73 -2.66 -5.00 -4.68
N PHE A 74 -2.76 -3.71 -4.40
CA PHE A 74 -4.05 -3.08 -4.13
C PHE A 74 -4.75 -2.81 -5.46
N LEU A 75 -6.02 -3.19 -5.54
CA LEU A 75 -6.89 -2.74 -6.62
C LEU A 75 -7.04 -1.21 -6.49
N PRO A 76 -7.01 -0.46 -7.61
CA PRO A 76 -7.25 0.97 -7.55
C PRO A 76 -8.60 1.21 -6.89
N VAL A 77 -8.61 1.99 -5.80
CA VAL A 77 -9.85 2.42 -5.18
C VAL A 77 -10.56 3.28 -6.23
N PRO A 78 -11.76 2.91 -6.71
CA PRO A 78 -12.47 3.74 -7.65
C PRO A 78 -12.70 5.11 -6.99
N PRO A 79 -12.52 6.23 -7.73
CA PRO A 79 -12.59 7.59 -7.18
C PRO A 79 -14.00 8.03 -6.69
N GLY A 80 -14.89 7.08 -6.37
CA GLY A 80 -16.28 7.32 -5.96
C GLY A 80 -16.68 6.69 -4.63
N SER A 81 -15.73 6.30 -3.76
CA SER A 81 -16.04 5.77 -2.42
C SER A 81 -15.86 6.83 -1.33
N PRO A 82 -16.90 7.60 -0.95
CA PRO A 82 -16.85 8.44 0.24
C PRO A 82 -17.02 7.57 1.50
N SER A 83 -15.92 7.11 2.09
CA SER A 83 -15.89 6.58 3.45
C SER A 83 -14.71 7.26 4.17
N SER A 84 -14.82 7.95 5.30
CA SER A 84 -15.86 7.97 6.34
C SER A 84 -15.76 9.32 7.04
N THR A 85 -16.80 10.15 7.00
CA THR A 85 -16.96 11.17 8.03
C THR A 85 -17.80 10.54 9.14
N PRO A 86 -17.25 10.40 10.36
CA PRO A 86 -18.01 9.84 11.47
C PRO A 86 -19.19 10.76 11.78
N SER A 87 -20.35 10.14 11.95
CA SER A 87 -21.50 10.61 12.72
C SER A 87 -21.16 11.75 13.69
N GLY A 88 -21.45 12.98 13.28
CA GLY A 88 -21.59 14.12 14.18
C GLY A 88 -22.83 13.93 15.03
N SER A 89 -22.57 13.43 16.22
CA SER A 89 -23.44 13.36 17.40
C SER A 89 -24.55 14.41 17.48
N SER A 90 -25.75 13.89 17.72
CA SER A 90 -26.88 14.48 18.41
C SER A 90 -26.52 15.41 19.58
N VAL A 91 -27.02 16.65 19.56
CA VAL A 91 -27.35 17.46 20.75
C VAL A 91 -28.57 18.33 20.37
N SER A 92 -29.79 17.91 20.71
CA SER A 92 -30.56 18.24 21.92
C SER A 92 -30.92 19.73 22.06
N THR A 93 -32.22 20.08 21.92
CA THR A 93 -33.07 20.85 22.89
C THR A 93 -34.41 21.31 22.24
N PRO A 94 -35.55 21.34 22.98
CA PRO A 94 -36.90 21.32 22.42
C PRO A 94 -37.53 22.71 22.26
N GLY A 95 -38.33 22.89 21.21
CA GLY A 95 -39.06 24.12 20.91
C GLY A 95 -40.52 24.08 21.38
N LYS A 96 -40.76 24.68 22.55
CA LYS A 96 -41.86 25.59 22.93
C LYS A 96 -43.34 25.11 22.85
N PRO A 97 -44.14 25.27 23.93
CA PRO A 97 -45.59 25.06 23.92
C PRO A 97 -46.34 26.33 23.47
N SER A 98 -47.51 26.16 22.87
CA SER A 98 -48.62 27.12 22.85
C SER A 98 -49.93 26.35 22.85
#